data_AF-A0A927S4Z4-F1
#
_entry.id   AF-A0A927S4Z4-F1
#
_cell.length_a   1.000
_cell.length_b   1.000
_cell.length_c   1.000
_cell.angle_alpha   90.00
_cell.angle_beta   90.00
_cell.angle_gamma   90.00
#
_symmetry.space_group_name_H-M   'P 1'
#
loop_
_entity.id
_entity.type
_entity.pdbx_description
1 polymer ?
#
loop_
_entity_poly.entity_id
_entity_poly.type
_entity_poly.pdbx_seq_one_letter_code
_entity_poly.pdbx_strand_id
1 'polypeptide(L)'
;AFSMYADFECEMIPEGLEITGCPEKYQNEDNLFVMAYRRMEKYLGIPKTGLRLHISSKIPICRGLGSSATLLVAGAYACNAMNGEYLDKKAVLQVCTDIEGHPDNVAPCIYGGMITSLIQDGVPVCASVPISGAVGFVAMIPDFEVVTEEARAVLPEMYSRADAIFNVSRLGVLIRAFETGDMHLIGKAMDDRIHQPYRKGLIHDYDFVESISRASGAAACCVSGSGSTCLAVVDVNRSEEVASRIRDGLKNSKYNWQVIPMIVDHHGAHIVPW
;
A
#
# COMPACT_ATOMS: atom_id res chain seq x y z
N ALA A 1 -2.63 3.81 5.21
CA ALA A 1 -1.39 4.46 4.77
C ALA A 1 -0.34 4.27 5.85
N PHE A 2 0.94 4.15 5.45
CA PHE A 2 2.04 3.95 6.38
C PHE A 2 3.02 5.12 6.31
N SER A 3 3.80 5.32 7.37
CA SER A 3 4.86 6.32 7.47
C SER A 3 6.11 5.96 6.65
N MET A 4 5.93 5.69 5.36
CA MET A 4 6.98 5.42 4.38
C MET A 4 6.64 6.19 3.11
N TYR A 5 7.55 7.06 2.69
CA TYR A 5 7.26 8.08 1.68
C TYR A 5 8.16 7.93 0.45
N ALA A 6 7.67 8.49 -0.65
CA ALA A 6 8.42 8.76 -1.85
C ALA A 6 8.19 10.23 -2.23
N ASP A 7 9.28 10.91 -2.56
CA ASP A 7 9.31 12.29 -2.98
C ASP A 7 9.45 12.35 -4.51
N PHE A 8 8.72 13.28 -5.13
CA PHE A 8 8.66 13.45 -6.57
C PHE A 8 8.85 14.92 -6.90
N GLU A 9 9.92 15.22 -7.64
CA GLU A 9 10.15 16.57 -8.18
C GLU A 9 9.77 16.55 -9.65
N CYS A 10 8.84 17.42 -10.04
CA CYS A 10 8.32 17.47 -11.39
C CYS A 10 8.27 18.89 -11.95
N GLU A 11 8.64 19.04 -13.22
CA GLU A 11 8.68 20.32 -13.94
C GLU A 11 8.10 20.14 -15.35
N MET A 12 7.32 21.12 -15.81
CA MET A 12 6.85 21.18 -17.19
C MET A 12 7.99 21.71 -18.06
N ILE A 13 8.37 20.94 -19.08
CA ILE A 13 9.39 21.33 -20.06
C ILE A 13 8.74 21.50 -21.44
N PRO A 14 9.38 22.21 -22.40
CA PRO A 14 8.76 22.49 -23.69
C PRO A 14 8.32 21.25 -24.47
N GLU A 15 9.13 20.19 -24.46
CA GLU A 15 8.85 18.92 -25.13
C GLU A 15 9.61 17.76 -24.48
N GLY A 16 9.21 16.53 -24.78
CA GLY A 16 9.92 15.32 -24.36
C GLY A 16 9.58 14.81 -22.96
N LEU A 17 10.32 13.79 -22.55
CA LEU A 17 10.19 13.12 -21.27
C LEU A 17 11.58 12.86 -20.70
N GLU A 18 11.87 13.43 -19.53
CA GLU A 18 13.11 13.21 -18.80
C GLU A 18 12.77 12.59 -17.43
N ILE A 19 13.27 11.40 -17.15
CA ILE A 19 13.02 10.69 -15.88
C ILE A 19 14.36 10.31 -15.25
N THR A 20 14.53 10.63 -13.98
CA THR A 20 15.70 10.24 -13.18
C THR A 20 15.29 9.69 -11.81
N GLY A 21 16.23 9.10 -11.08
CA GLY A 21 15.96 8.57 -9.72
C GLY A 21 15.23 7.22 -9.67
N CYS A 22 15.03 6.57 -10.83
CA CYS A 22 14.53 5.20 -10.92
C CYS A 22 15.34 4.36 -11.94
N PRO A 23 15.24 3.02 -11.91
CA PRO A 23 15.88 2.14 -12.89
C PRO A 23 15.55 2.52 -14.35
N GLU A 24 16.52 2.40 -15.26
CA GLU A 24 16.38 2.79 -16.68
C GLU A 24 15.17 2.17 -17.38
N LYS A 25 14.81 0.93 -17.03
CA LYS A 25 13.62 0.24 -17.57
C LYS A 25 12.29 0.96 -17.28
N TYR A 26 12.26 1.88 -16.31
CA TYR A 26 11.08 2.68 -15.95
C TYR A 26 11.20 4.14 -16.39
N GLN A 27 12.23 4.51 -17.17
CA GLN A 27 12.42 5.86 -17.69
C GLN A 27 11.74 6.00 -19.06
N ASN A 28 10.42 5.76 -19.11
CA ASN A 28 9.62 5.79 -20.33
C ASN A 28 8.15 6.17 -20.03
N GLU A 29 7.31 6.20 -21.07
CA GLU A 29 5.88 6.55 -20.97
C GLU A 29 5.04 5.50 -20.20
N ASP A 30 5.55 4.28 -20.04
CA ASP A 30 4.89 3.21 -19.26
C ASP A 30 5.18 3.34 -17.75
N ASN A 31 5.95 4.36 -17.33
CA ASN A 31 6.09 4.69 -15.92
C ASN A 31 4.72 5.11 -15.35
N LEU A 32 4.30 4.46 -14.26
CA LEU A 32 2.98 4.69 -13.65
C LEU A 32 2.73 6.15 -13.27
N PHE A 33 3.76 6.89 -12.82
CA PHE A 33 3.62 8.33 -12.58
C PHE A 33 3.23 9.05 -13.87
N VAL A 34 3.95 8.77 -14.96
CA VAL A 34 3.70 9.37 -16.27
C VAL A 34 2.33 8.98 -16.78
N MET A 35 1.95 7.70 -16.70
CA MET A 35 0.63 7.23 -17.10
C MET A 35 -0.51 7.97 -16.39
N ALA A 36 -0.39 8.16 -15.06
CA ALA A 36 -1.37 8.91 -14.28
C ALA A 36 -1.36 10.40 -14.62
N TYR A 37 -0.19 10.99 -14.82
CA TYR A 37 -0.03 12.37 -15.29
C TYR A 37 -0.73 12.57 -16.63
N ARG A 38 -0.46 11.71 -17.63
CA ARG A 38 -1.09 11.76 -18.97
C ARG A 38 -2.60 11.53 -18.91
N ARG A 39 -3.06 10.62 -18.03
CA ARG A 39 -4.49 10.41 -17.82
C ARG A 39 -5.14 11.66 -17.23
N MET A 40 -4.47 12.35 -16.33
CA MET A 40 -4.93 13.59 -15.74
C MET A 40 -4.96 14.74 -16.75
N GLU A 41 -3.96 14.87 -17.63
CA GLU A 41 -3.99 15.85 -18.75
C GLU A 41 -5.23 15.64 -19.62
N LYS A 42 -5.50 14.38 -20.00
CA LYS A 42 -6.68 14.02 -20.78
C LYS A 42 -7.97 14.34 -20.03
N TYR A 43 -8.01 14.09 -18.72
CA TYR A 43 -9.16 14.37 -17.87
C TYR A 43 -9.44 15.87 -17.76
N LEU A 44 -8.39 16.68 -17.65
CA LEU A 44 -8.45 18.15 -17.64
C LEU A 44 -8.74 18.77 -19.02
N GLY A 45 -8.62 17.98 -20.10
CA GLY A 45 -8.82 18.46 -21.47
C GLY A 45 -7.67 19.34 -21.98
N ILE A 46 -6.46 19.16 -21.43
CA ILE A 46 -5.26 19.93 -21.80
C ILE A 46 -4.35 19.12 -22.74
N PRO A 47 -3.55 19.78 -23.60
CA PRO A 47 -2.60 19.09 -24.46
C PRO A 47 -1.50 18.41 -23.64
N LYS A 48 -0.90 17.36 -24.22
CA LYS A 48 0.26 16.69 -23.64
C LYS A 48 1.43 17.68 -23.52
N THR A 49 1.98 17.81 -22.33
CA THR A 49 3.13 18.65 -22.01
C THR A 49 4.44 17.85 -21.97
N GLY A 50 5.56 18.51 -22.22
CA GLY A 50 6.86 17.94 -21.88
C GLY A 50 6.99 17.82 -20.36
N LEU A 51 7.60 16.73 -19.88
CA LEU A 51 7.71 16.45 -18.45
C LEU A 51 9.14 16.09 -18.06
N ARG A 52 9.67 16.76 -17.03
CA ARG A 52 10.85 16.35 -16.29
C ARG A 52 10.41 15.83 -14.92
N LEU A 53 10.92 14.65 -14.55
CA LEU A 53 10.60 13.95 -13.30
C LEU A 53 11.87 13.42 -12.63
N HIS A 54 12.04 13.72 -11.35
CA HIS A 54 12.99 13.04 -10.48
C HIS A 54 12.22 12.27 -9.39
N ILE A 55 12.53 10.99 -9.24
CA ILE A 55 11.89 10.09 -8.26
C ILE A 55 12.87 9.80 -7.13
N SER A 56 12.51 10.09 -5.88
CA SER A 56 13.25 9.69 -4.70
C SER A 56 12.35 8.85 -3.79
N SER A 57 12.44 7.52 -3.90
CA SER A 57 11.55 6.61 -3.17
C SER A 57 12.29 5.74 -2.16
N LYS A 58 11.78 5.71 -0.93
CA LYS A 58 12.15 4.70 0.07
C LYS A 58 11.21 3.49 0.06
N ILE A 59 10.11 3.56 -0.69
CA ILE A 59 9.13 2.49 -0.82
C ILE A 59 9.69 1.42 -1.76
N PRO A 60 9.88 0.17 -1.28
CA PRO A 60 10.39 -0.90 -2.13
C PRO A 60 9.42 -1.25 -3.26
N ILE A 61 9.95 -1.36 -4.47
CA ILE A 61 9.21 -1.73 -5.68
C ILE A 61 8.78 -3.19 -5.56
N CYS A 62 7.53 -3.50 -5.95
CA CYS A 62 7.00 -4.88 -5.98
C CYS A 62 7.13 -5.65 -4.65
N ARG A 63 6.93 -4.98 -3.51
CA ARG A 63 6.94 -5.59 -2.17
C ARG A 63 5.60 -5.51 -1.42
N GLY A 64 4.51 -5.11 -2.08
CA GLY A 64 3.18 -5.08 -1.43
C GLY A 64 2.96 -3.89 -0.48
N LEU A 65 3.78 -2.83 -0.59
CA LEU A 65 3.69 -1.60 0.22
C LEU A 65 3.09 -0.41 -0.53
N GLY A 66 2.36 -0.65 -1.62
CA GLY A 66 1.66 0.42 -2.35
C GLY A 66 2.54 1.30 -3.24
N SER A 67 3.68 0.78 -3.74
CA SER A 67 4.55 1.51 -4.67
C SER A 67 3.83 1.96 -5.96
N SER A 68 2.97 1.10 -6.54
CA SER A 68 2.15 1.43 -7.72
C SER A 68 1.21 2.60 -7.45
N ALA A 69 0.39 2.47 -6.41
CA ALA A 69 -0.54 3.51 -5.99
C ALA A 69 0.17 4.84 -5.68
N THR A 70 1.35 4.80 -5.07
CA THR A 70 2.14 6.00 -4.78
C THR A 70 2.53 6.74 -6.05
N LEU A 71 3.03 6.02 -7.07
CA LEU A 71 3.38 6.61 -8.37
C LEU A 71 2.15 7.20 -9.07
N LEU A 72 1.05 6.45 -9.11
CA LEU A 72 -0.20 6.89 -9.75
C LEU A 72 -0.75 8.16 -9.09
N VAL A 73 -0.83 8.17 -7.76
CA VAL A 73 -1.34 9.32 -7.01
C VAL A 73 -0.43 10.53 -7.17
N ALA A 74 0.90 10.34 -7.09
CA ALA A 74 1.86 11.42 -7.30
C ALA A 74 1.75 12.04 -8.70
N GLY A 75 1.63 11.23 -9.75
CA GLY A 75 1.49 11.71 -11.12
C GLY A 75 0.20 12.50 -11.36
N ALA A 76 -0.91 12.00 -10.83
CA ALA A 76 -2.20 12.69 -10.90
C ALA A 76 -2.22 14.00 -10.09
N TYR A 77 -1.65 14.00 -8.88
CA TYR A 77 -1.50 15.20 -8.04
C TYR A 77 -0.61 16.24 -8.73
N ALA A 78 0.55 15.83 -9.24
CA ALA A 78 1.49 16.71 -9.93
C ALA A 78 0.83 17.41 -11.12
N CYS A 79 0.15 16.65 -12.00
CA CYS A 79 -0.55 17.22 -13.14
C CYS A 79 -1.62 18.22 -12.70
N ASN A 80 -2.45 17.86 -11.71
CA ASN A 80 -3.49 18.75 -11.20
C ASN A 80 -2.87 20.04 -10.62
N ALA A 81 -1.80 19.92 -9.83
CA ALA A 81 -1.13 21.04 -9.17
C ALA A 81 -0.49 22.01 -10.16
N MET A 82 0.31 21.48 -11.09
CA MET A 82 1.04 22.27 -12.08
C MET A 82 0.12 23.02 -13.04
N ASN A 83 -1.15 22.61 -13.13
CA ASN A 83 -2.14 23.24 -13.99
C ASN A 83 -3.11 24.14 -13.23
N GLY A 84 -3.06 24.25 -11.90
CA GLY A 84 -3.88 25.19 -11.12
C GLY A 84 -4.81 24.58 -10.08
N GLU A 85 -4.62 23.31 -9.71
CA GLU A 85 -5.38 22.58 -8.67
C GLU A 85 -6.90 22.61 -8.87
N TYR A 86 -7.37 22.37 -10.09
CA TYR A 86 -8.80 22.44 -10.41
C TYR A 86 -9.64 21.32 -9.81
N LEU A 87 -9.01 20.19 -9.47
CA LEU A 87 -9.72 18.97 -9.09
C LEU A 87 -9.59 18.65 -7.60
N ASP A 88 -10.66 18.06 -7.05
CA ASP A 88 -10.68 17.54 -5.70
C ASP A 88 -10.03 16.15 -5.61
N LYS A 89 -9.84 15.67 -4.37
CA LYS A 89 -9.28 14.34 -4.09
C LYS A 89 -10.11 13.20 -4.71
N LYS A 90 -11.41 13.40 -4.96
CA LYS A 90 -12.29 12.35 -5.53
C LYS A 90 -12.03 12.17 -7.02
N ALA A 91 -11.81 13.26 -7.76
CA ALA A 91 -11.44 13.18 -9.16
C ALA A 91 -10.07 12.50 -9.33
N VAL A 92 -9.09 12.82 -8.46
CA VAL A 92 -7.82 12.10 -8.43
C VAL A 92 -8.01 10.62 -8.13
N LEU A 93 -8.83 10.28 -7.13
CA LEU A 93 -9.16 8.90 -6.80
C LEU A 93 -9.74 8.15 -8.01
N GLN A 94 -10.68 8.76 -8.74
CA GLN A 94 -11.27 8.16 -9.94
C GLN A 94 -10.18 7.89 -10.99
N VAL A 95 -9.38 8.91 -11.33
CA VAL A 95 -8.32 8.81 -12.35
C VAL A 95 -7.32 7.69 -12.02
N CYS A 96 -6.87 7.61 -10.77
CA CYS A 96 -5.92 6.59 -10.34
C CYS A 96 -6.58 5.19 -10.28
N THR A 97 -7.84 5.11 -9.82
CA THR A 97 -8.58 3.83 -9.75
C THR A 97 -8.85 3.27 -11.15
N ASP A 98 -9.12 4.12 -12.15
CA ASP A 98 -9.31 3.70 -13.54
C ASP A 98 -8.04 3.08 -14.17
N ILE A 99 -6.87 3.30 -13.58
CA ILE A 99 -5.59 2.73 -14.02
C ILE A 99 -5.26 1.48 -13.20
N GLU A 100 -5.34 1.55 -11.87
CA GLU A 100 -4.99 0.45 -10.97
C GLU A 100 -6.04 -0.68 -11.00
N GLY A 101 -7.30 -0.34 -11.25
CA GLY A 101 -8.45 -1.24 -11.23
C GLY A 101 -9.11 -1.41 -9.85
N HIS A 102 -8.50 -0.90 -8.77
CA HIS A 102 -9.06 -0.95 -7.42
C HIS A 102 -8.62 0.24 -6.55
N PRO A 103 -9.46 0.68 -5.61
CA PRO A 103 -9.17 1.86 -4.77
C PRO A 103 -8.44 1.56 -3.45
N ASP A 104 -8.24 0.29 -3.08
CA ASP A 104 -7.77 -0.11 -1.74
C ASP A 104 -6.41 0.48 -1.31
N ASN A 105 -5.46 0.64 -2.24
CA ASN A 105 -4.15 1.28 -2.01
C ASN A 105 -4.15 2.76 -2.41
N VAL A 106 -4.89 3.10 -3.47
CA VAL A 106 -5.00 4.47 -3.99
C VAL A 106 -5.66 5.39 -2.96
N ALA A 107 -6.77 4.95 -2.37
CA ALA A 107 -7.52 5.74 -1.42
C ALA A 107 -6.73 6.10 -0.15
N PRO A 108 -6.10 5.16 0.58
CA PRO A 108 -5.26 5.54 1.71
C PRO A 108 -4.03 6.36 1.27
N CYS A 109 -3.50 6.17 0.06
CA CYS A 109 -2.43 7.03 -0.46
C CYS A 109 -2.89 8.49 -0.62
N ILE A 110 -4.14 8.73 -1.04
CA ILE A 110 -4.72 10.08 -1.22
C ILE A 110 -5.19 10.70 0.10
N TYR A 111 -5.89 9.93 0.94
CA TYR A 111 -6.61 10.43 2.10
C TYR A 111 -5.86 10.26 3.43
N GLY A 112 -4.84 9.40 3.47
CA GLY A 112 -4.23 8.95 4.71
C GLY A 112 -5.13 8.01 5.50
N GLY A 113 -4.61 7.55 6.64
CA GLY A 113 -5.31 6.73 7.62
C GLY A 113 -5.65 5.33 7.13
N MET A 114 -6.70 4.76 7.72
CA MET A 114 -7.31 3.50 7.30
C MET A 114 -8.58 3.82 6.51
N ILE A 115 -8.66 3.31 5.28
CA ILE A 115 -9.78 3.57 4.37
C ILE A 115 -10.46 2.25 4.03
N THR A 116 -11.79 2.23 4.11
CA THR A 116 -12.62 1.19 3.50
C THR A 116 -13.09 1.68 2.14
N SER A 117 -13.16 0.79 1.15
CA SER A 117 -13.50 1.18 -0.21
C SER A 117 -14.26 0.10 -0.97
N LEU A 118 -15.05 0.53 -1.96
CA LEU A 118 -15.76 -0.31 -2.91
C LEU A 118 -15.85 0.40 -4.26
N ILE A 119 -16.24 -0.34 -5.30
CA ILE A 119 -16.60 0.21 -6.60
C ILE A 119 -18.10 0.03 -6.79
N GLN A 120 -18.83 1.12 -7.03
CA GLN A 120 -20.25 1.13 -7.36
C GLN A 120 -20.41 1.76 -8.74
N ASP A 121 -20.89 0.99 -9.72
CA ASP A 121 -21.13 1.45 -11.10
C ASP A 121 -19.91 2.14 -11.75
N GLY A 122 -18.71 1.61 -11.48
CA GLY A 122 -17.44 2.16 -11.99
C GLY A 122 -16.88 3.35 -11.18
N VAL A 123 -17.59 3.78 -10.13
CA VAL A 123 -17.17 4.89 -9.26
C VAL A 123 -16.59 4.34 -7.95
N PRO A 124 -15.37 4.71 -7.56
CA PRO A 124 -14.83 4.34 -6.26
C PRO A 124 -15.53 5.13 -5.15
N VAL A 125 -16.01 4.41 -4.15
CA VAL A 125 -16.59 4.96 -2.93
C VAL A 125 -15.66 4.61 -1.78
N CYS A 126 -15.32 5.59 -0.97
CA CYS A 126 -14.41 5.42 0.16
C CYS A 126 -15.00 6.00 1.45
N ALA A 127 -14.70 5.34 2.57
CA ALA A 127 -15.00 5.84 3.90
C ALA A 127 -13.74 5.73 4.77
N SER A 128 -13.36 6.86 5.38
CA SER A 128 -12.29 6.88 6.38
C SER A 128 -12.75 6.21 7.65
N VAL A 129 -11.89 5.38 8.21
CA VAL A 129 -12.12 4.70 9.47
C VAL A 129 -11.09 5.22 10.47
N PRO A 130 -11.52 5.75 11.63
CA PRO A 130 -10.59 6.11 12.68
C PRO A 130 -9.79 4.88 13.11
N ILE A 131 -8.49 5.07 13.29
CA ILE A 131 -7.58 4.05 13.81
C ILE A 131 -6.90 4.62 15.03
N SER A 132 -6.89 3.85 16.12
CA SER A 132 -6.28 4.27 17.37
C SER A 132 -4.79 4.48 17.19
N GLY A 133 -4.26 5.58 17.74
CA GLY A 133 -2.83 5.84 17.76
C GLY A 133 -2.02 4.81 18.55
N ALA A 134 -2.68 3.92 19.31
CA ALA A 134 -2.04 2.78 19.98
C ALA A 134 -1.66 1.65 19.01
N VAL A 135 -2.17 1.65 17.77
CA VAL A 135 -1.86 0.64 16.77
C VAL A 135 -0.59 1.02 16.01
N GLY A 136 0.43 0.16 16.11
CA GLY A 136 1.64 0.21 15.30
C GLY A 136 1.77 -0.98 14.37
N PHE A 137 2.72 -0.89 13.45
CA PHE A 137 3.03 -1.96 12.50
C PHE A 137 4.53 -2.21 12.45
N VAL A 138 4.92 -3.42 12.10
CA VAL A 138 6.30 -3.77 11.73
C VAL A 138 6.24 -4.44 10.37
N ALA A 139 6.87 -3.85 9.35
CA ALA A 139 7.03 -4.46 8.04
C ALA A 139 8.26 -5.36 8.02
N MET A 140 8.08 -6.62 7.64
CA MET A 140 9.15 -7.54 7.29
C MET A 140 9.19 -7.66 5.76
N ILE A 141 10.21 -7.05 5.17
CA ILE A 141 10.34 -6.87 3.72
C ILE A 141 11.50 -7.76 3.23
N PRO A 142 11.23 -8.80 2.44
CA PRO A 142 12.29 -9.68 1.96
C PRO A 142 13.02 -9.10 0.74
N ASP A 143 14.19 -9.67 0.44
CA ASP A 143 14.97 -9.36 -0.75
C ASP A 143 14.40 -9.94 -2.06
N PHE A 144 13.39 -10.80 -2.00
CA PHE A 144 12.67 -11.34 -3.17
C PHE A 144 11.30 -10.68 -3.38
N GLU A 145 10.80 -10.72 -4.62
CA GLU A 145 9.49 -10.19 -5.01
C GLU A 145 8.47 -11.32 -5.17
N VAL A 146 7.19 -10.98 -5.08
CA VAL A 146 6.08 -11.82 -5.57
C VAL A 146 5.38 -11.03 -6.67
N VAL A 147 5.20 -11.65 -7.84
CA VAL A 147 4.53 -11.00 -8.97
C VAL A 147 3.05 -10.82 -8.62
N THR A 148 2.53 -9.59 -8.73
CA THR A 148 1.14 -9.27 -8.35
C THR A 148 0.12 -10.09 -9.12
N GLU A 149 0.39 -10.38 -10.40
CA GLU A 149 -0.46 -11.22 -11.24
C GLU A 149 -0.52 -12.66 -10.72
N GLU A 150 0.60 -13.25 -10.33
CA GLU A 150 0.66 -14.58 -9.72
C GLU A 150 -0.13 -14.60 -8.40
N ALA A 151 0.06 -13.59 -7.54
CA ALA A 151 -0.67 -13.47 -6.28
C ALA A 151 -2.20 -13.32 -6.44
N ARG A 152 -2.67 -12.84 -7.59
CA ARG A 152 -4.10 -12.80 -7.95
C ARG A 152 -4.54 -14.13 -8.55
N ALA A 153 -3.72 -14.75 -9.38
CA ALA A 153 -4.03 -16.01 -10.08
C ALA A 153 -4.16 -17.21 -9.14
N VAL A 154 -3.53 -17.19 -7.96
CA VAL A 154 -3.66 -18.28 -6.97
C VAL A 154 -5.01 -18.30 -6.23
N LEU A 155 -5.82 -17.26 -6.36
CA LEU A 155 -7.11 -17.17 -5.66
C LEU A 155 -8.17 -18.02 -6.37
N PRO A 156 -8.96 -18.84 -5.64
CA PRO A 156 -10.02 -19.61 -6.26
C PRO A 156 -11.18 -18.71 -6.72
N GLU A 157 -11.89 -19.14 -7.76
CA GLU A 157 -13.09 -18.44 -8.24
C GLU A 157 -14.28 -18.56 -7.28
N MET A 158 -14.30 -19.58 -6.42
CA MET A 158 -15.41 -19.86 -5.51
C MET A 158 -14.90 -20.15 -4.10
N TYR A 159 -15.66 -19.68 -3.12
CA TYR A 159 -15.42 -19.91 -1.69
C TYR A 159 -16.61 -20.61 -1.05
N SER A 160 -16.36 -21.35 0.02
CA SER A 160 -17.44 -21.95 0.79
C SER A 160 -18.25 -20.86 1.51
N ARG A 161 -19.54 -21.13 1.75
CA ARG A 161 -20.37 -20.25 2.60
C ARG A 161 -19.74 -20.05 3.99
N ALA A 162 -19.09 -21.07 4.53
CA ALA A 162 -18.44 -21.00 5.83
C ALA A 162 -17.28 -20.01 5.84
N ASP A 163 -16.46 -19.98 4.79
CA ASP A 163 -15.33 -19.05 4.69
C ASP A 163 -15.79 -17.61 4.44
N ALA A 164 -16.84 -17.42 3.62
CA ALA A 164 -17.46 -16.11 3.44
C ALA A 164 -18.00 -15.55 4.78
N ILE A 165 -18.74 -16.36 5.55
CA ILE A 165 -19.22 -15.98 6.89
C ILE A 165 -18.05 -15.70 7.84
N PHE A 166 -17.02 -16.55 7.81
CA PHE A 166 -15.83 -16.41 8.66
C PHE A 166 -15.14 -15.06 8.46
N ASN A 167 -14.95 -14.63 7.22
CA ASN A 167 -14.29 -13.38 6.89
C ASN A 167 -15.16 -12.14 7.13
N VAL A 168 -16.44 -12.17 6.73
CA VAL A 168 -17.36 -11.03 6.93
C VAL A 168 -17.55 -10.75 8.42
N SER A 169 -17.70 -11.78 9.25
CA SER A 169 -17.84 -11.62 10.71
C SER A 169 -16.60 -10.97 11.34
N ARG A 170 -15.41 -11.35 10.87
CA ARG A 170 -14.14 -10.80 11.34
C ARG A 170 -13.91 -9.37 10.89
N LEU A 171 -14.25 -9.01 9.66
CA LEU A 171 -14.06 -7.65 9.15
C LEU A 171 -14.73 -6.60 10.04
N GLY A 172 -15.98 -6.85 10.46
CA GLY A 172 -16.70 -5.93 11.35
C GLY A 172 -16.03 -5.78 12.72
N VAL A 173 -15.56 -6.89 13.29
CA VAL A 173 -14.83 -6.89 14.57
C VAL A 173 -13.47 -6.20 14.43
N LEU A 174 -12.77 -6.44 13.32
CA LEU A 174 -11.44 -5.91 13.04
C LEU A 174 -11.45 -4.39 12.89
N ILE A 175 -12.44 -3.84 12.18
CA ILE A 175 -12.68 -2.40 12.07
C ILE A 175 -12.79 -1.78 13.46
N ARG A 176 -13.62 -2.37 14.34
CA ARG A 176 -13.78 -1.87 15.70
C ARG A 176 -12.50 -2.02 16.52
N ALA A 177 -11.77 -3.11 16.35
CA ALA A 177 -10.53 -3.39 17.08
C ALA A 177 -9.42 -2.39 16.73
N PHE A 178 -9.28 -2.02 15.46
CA PHE A 178 -8.37 -0.95 15.02
C PHE A 178 -8.80 0.41 15.54
N GLU A 179 -10.09 0.71 15.52
CA GLU A 179 -10.64 1.97 16.04
C GLU A 179 -10.35 2.14 17.54
N THR A 180 -10.47 1.08 18.34
CA THR A 180 -10.22 1.12 19.79
C THR A 180 -8.77 0.85 20.18
N GLY A 181 -7.96 0.30 19.27
CA GLY A 181 -6.60 -0.15 19.58
C GLY A 181 -6.55 -1.41 20.46
N ASP A 182 -7.57 -2.26 20.41
CA ASP A 182 -7.61 -3.49 21.21
C ASP A 182 -6.78 -4.59 20.52
N MET A 183 -5.52 -4.75 20.96
CA MET A 183 -4.59 -5.74 20.41
C MET A 183 -5.08 -7.18 20.55
N HIS A 184 -5.83 -7.52 21.60
CA HIS A 184 -6.38 -8.86 21.78
C HIS A 184 -7.49 -9.14 20.76
N LEU A 185 -8.34 -8.14 20.52
CA LEU A 185 -9.41 -8.25 19.53
C LEU A 185 -8.85 -8.27 18.10
N ILE A 186 -7.82 -7.47 17.81
CA ILE A 186 -7.07 -7.52 16.54
C ILE A 186 -6.53 -8.94 16.30
N GLY A 187 -5.86 -9.52 17.30
CA GLY A 187 -5.28 -10.86 17.18
C GLY A 187 -6.30 -11.97 16.87
N LYS A 188 -7.56 -11.80 17.30
CA LYS A 188 -8.66 -12.73 17.00
C LYS A 188 -9.33 -12.48 15.65
N ALA A 189 -9.33 -11.23 15.19
CA ALA A 189 -10.09 -10.79 14.02
C ALA A 189 -9.24 -10.75 12.74
N MET A 190 -7.92 -10.80 12.83
CA MET A 190 -7.03 -10.69 11.65
C MET A 190 -6.92 -12.00 10.82
N ASP A 191 -7.44 -13.13 11.31
CA ASP A 191 -7.41 -14.39 10.55
C ASP A 191 -8.20 -14.26 9.24
N ASP A 192 -7.65 -14.79 8.16
CA ASP A 192 -8.22 -14.70 6.81
C ASP A 192 -8.34 -16.09 6.16
N ARG A 193 -9.47 -16.33 5.48
CA ARG A 193 -9.70 -17.55 4.68
C ARG A 193 -9.92 -17.29 3.19
N ILE A 194 -9.85 -16.03 2.76
CA ILE A 194 -10.10 -15.66 1.36
C ILE A 194 -8.80 -15.53 0.57
N HIS A 195 -7.76 -14.90 1.12
CA HIS A 195 -6.55 -14.56 0.36
C HIS A 195 -5.30 -15.26 0.90
N GLN A 196 -5.01 -15.09 2.17
CA GLN A 196 -3.78 -15.50 2.84
C GLN A 196 -3.49 -16.99 2.75
N PRO A 197 -4.47 -17.92 2.90
CA PRO A 197 -4.19 -19.36 2.76
C PRO A 197 -3.62 -19.73 1.38
N TYR A 198 -4.00 -18.99 0.34
CA TYR A 198 -3.59 -19.24 -1.05
C TYR A 198 -2.31 -18.48 -1.41
N ARG A 199 -2.14 -17.26 -0.88
CA ARG A 199 -0.97 -16.41 -1.16
C ARG A 199 0.26 -16.78 -0.34
N LYS A 200 0.10 -17.31 0.86
CA LYS A 200 1.24 -17.56 1.75
C LYS A 200 2.28 -18.52 1.17
N GLY A 201 1.87 -19.44 0.29
CA GLY A 201 2.77 -20.36 -0.40
C GLY A 201 3.71 -19.68 -1.41
N LEU A 202 3.40 -18.46 -1.85
CA LEU A 202 4.26 -17.67 -2.74
C LEU A 202 5.37 -16.92 -1.98
N ILE A 203 5.22 -16.77 -0.66
CA ILE A 203 6.16 -16.03 0.18
C ILE A 203 7.05 -17.06 0.88
N HIS A 204 8.33 -17.10 0.50
CA HIS A 204 9.27 -17.99 1.14
C HIS A 204 9.34 -17.72 2.65
N ASP A 205 9.42 -18.79 3.43
CA ASP A 205 9.48 -18.76 4.90
C ASP A 205 8.29 -18.07 5.60
N TYR A 206 7.14 -17.87 4.93
CA TYR A 206 5.98 -17.18 5.52
C TYR A 206 5.59 -17.71 6.90
N ASP A 207 5.40 -19.03 7.05
CA ASP A 207 4.97 -19.63 8.32
C ASP A 207 6.03 -19.42 9.43
N PHE A 208 7.31 -19.42 9.05
CA PHE A 208 8.42 -19.10 9.97
C PHE A 208 8.38 -17.63 10.40
N VAL A 209 8.20 -16.71 9.46
CA VAL A 209 8.07 -15.26 9.72
C VAL A 209 6.84 -14.96 10.60
N GLU A 210 5.68 -15.57 10.32
CA GLU A 210 4.49 -15.43 11.14
C GLU A 210 4.75 -15.92 12.57
N SER A 211 5.36 -17.11 12.72
CA SER A 211 5.63 -17.70 14.02
C SER A 211 6.56 -16.83 14.88
N ILE A 212 7.64 -16.30 14.27
CA ILE A 212 8.57 -15.37 14.94
C ILE A 212 7.86 -14.08 15.33
N SER A 213 7.01 -13.55 14.45
CA SER A 213 6.28 -12.31 14.72
C SER A 213 5.39 -12.44 15.94
N ARG A 214 4.60 -13.53 16.02
CA ARG A 214 3.74 -13.82 17.16
C ARG A 214 4.55 -14.07 18.43
N ALA A 215 5.62 -14.86 18.36
CA ALA A 215 6.51 -15.11 19.49
C ALA A 215 7.21 -13.85 20.01
N SER A 216 7.45 -12.87 19.12
CA SER A 216 8.08 -11.59 19.46
C SER A 216 7.13 -10.61 20.15
N GLY A 217 5.82 -10.88 20.12
CA GLY A 217 4.79 -10.06 20.76
C GLY A 217 3.82 -9.35 19.81
N ALA A 218 3.81 -9.69 18.51
CA ALA A 218 2.81 -9.19 17.59
C ALA A 218 1.42 -9.77 17.90
N ALA A 219 0.40 -8.92 17.83
CA ALA A 219 -1.00 -9.31 17.97
C ALA A 219 -1.45 -10.19 16.80
N ALA A 220 -1.02 -9.83 15.59
CA ALA A 220 -1.28 -10.55 14.36
C ALA A 220 -0.14 -10.37 13.37
N CYS A 221 -0.07 -11.26 12.37
CA CYS A 221 0.79 -11.12 11.21
C CYS A 221 -0.03 -11.42 9.96
N CYS A 222 0.13 -10.59 8.92
CA CYS A 222 -0.56 -10.79 7.65
C CYS A 222 0.32 -10.46 6.44
N VAL A 223 -0.09 -10.90 5.26
CA VAL A 223 0.51 -10.46 4.00
C VAL A 223 0.15 -8.99 3.74
N SER A 224 1.13 -8.16 3.35
CA SER A 224 0.87 -6.79 2.89
C SER A 224 0.48 -6.78 1.42
N GLY A 225 -0.79 -6.48 1.12
CA GLY A 225 -1.29 -6.48 -0.26
C GLY A 225 -1.14 -7.84 -0.93
N SER A 226 -0.40 -7.89 -2.05
CA SER A 226 -0.03 -9.13 -2.76
C SER A 226 1.22 -9.81 -2.21
N GLY A 227 1.91 -9.22 -1.23
CA GLY A 227 3.25 -9.61 -0.82
C GLY A 227 4.35 -8.98 -1.69
N SER A 228 5.61 -9.30 -1.48
CA SER A 228 6.16 -10.31 -0.54
C SER A 228 6.31 -9.84 0.91
N THR A 229 6.03 -8.56 1.23
CA THR A 229 6.10 -8.06 2.61
C THR A 229 5.06 -8.71 3.50
N CYS A 230 5.47 -9.02 4.72
CA CYS A 230 4.59 -9.39 5.82
C CYS A 230 4.49 -8.22 6.80
N LEU A 231 3.29 -7.97 7.34
CA LEU A 231 3.03 -6.94 8.33
C LEU A 231 2.66 -7.59 9.65
N ALA A 232 3.40 -7.25 10.70
CA ALA A 232 3.02 -7.54 12.08
C ALA A 232 2.28 -6.34 12.66
N VAL A 233 1.13 -6.59 13.31
CA VAL A 233 0.38 -5.56 14.05
C VAL A 233 0.79 -5.60 15.52
N VAL A 234 1.14 -4.46 16.08
CA VAL A 234 1.75 -4.34 17.41
C VAL A 234 1.14 -3.15 18.18
N ASP A 235 1.33 -3.14 19.49
CA ASP A 235 1.19 -1.89 20.26
C ASP A 235 2.29 -0.92 19.80
N VAL A 236 1.92 0.30 19.43
CA VAL A 236 2.84 1.31 18.91
C VAL A 236 4.03 1.56 19.84
N ASN A 237 3.81 1.50 21.16
CA ASN A 237 4.85 1.76 22.17
C ASN A 237 5.87 0.62 22.27
N ARG A 238 5.53 -0.55 21.71
CA ARG A 238 6.38 -1.74 21.68
C ARG A 238 6.91 -2.06 20.28
N SER A 239 6.61 -1.22 19.29
CA SER A 239 6.98 -1.47 17.89
C SER A 239 8.48 -1.72 17.71
N GLU A 240 9.35 -0.91 18.30
CA GLU A 240 10.81 -1.10 18.24
C GLU A 240 11.29 -2.35 18.98
N GLU A 241 10.74 -2.63 20.16
CA GLU A 241 11.04 -3.84 20.94
C GLU A 241 10.72 -5.11 20.12
N VAL A 242 9.51 -5.16 19.54
CA VAL A 242 9.04 -6.26 18.72
C VAL A 242 9.86 -6.37 17.43
N ALA A 243 10.12 -5.24 16.75
CA ALA A 243 10.95 -5.21 15.55
C ALA A 243 12.37 -5.74 15.84
N SER A 244 12.97 -5.39 16.98
CA SER A 244 14.29 -5.93 17.37
C SER A 244 14.27 -7.44 17.53
N ARG A 245 13.25 -7.99 18.21
CA ARG A 245 13.12 -9.44 18.41
C ARG A 245 12.88 -10.18 17.10
N ILE A 246 12.08 -9.61 16.20
CA ILE A 246 11.86 -10.15 14.86
C ILE A 246 13.17 -10.15 14.07
N ARG A 247 13.94 -9.04 14.09
CA ARG A 247 15.27 -8.98 13.45
C ARG A 247 16.18 -10.09 13.95
N ASP A 248 16.24 -10.31 15.26
CA ASP A 248 17.06 -11.36 15.85
C ASP A 248 16.60 -12.77 15.43
N GLY A 249 15.29 -13.02 15.41
CA GLY A 249 14.72 -14.30 14.96
C GLY A 249 14.98 -14.59 13.48
N LEU A 250 14.98 -13.55 12.64
CA LEU A 250 15.20 -13.67 11.19
C LEU A 250 16.67 -13.77 10.78
N LYS A 251 17.65 -13.63 11.68
CA LYS A 251 19.08 -13.77 11.34
C LYS A 251 19.44 -15.13 10.73
N ASN A 252 18.67 -16.17 11.07
CA ASN A 252 18.85 -17.53 10.56
C ASN A 252 17.98 -17.84 9.32
N SER A 253 17.21 -16.86 8.83
CA SER A 253 16.47 -16.98 7.57
C SER A 253 17.44 -17.17 6.41
N LYS A 254 17.02 -17.95 5.41
CA LYS A 254 17.76 -18.11 4.15
C LYS A 254 17.76 -16.82 3.32
N TYR A 255 16.73 -16.01 3.48
CA TYR A 255 16.52 -14.75 2.77
C TYR A 255 16.83 -13.56 3.66
N ASN A 256 17.27 -12.45 3.07
CA ASN A 256 17.50 -11.22 3.82
C ASN A 256 16.17 -10.47 4.02
N TRP A 257 15.85 -10.14 5.27
CA TRP A 257 14.64 -9.41 5.64
C TRP A 257 15.00 -8.07 6.27
N GLN A 258 14.50 -6.99 5.67
CA GLN A 258 14.46 -5.70 6.34
C GLN A 258 13.27 -5.70 7.29
N VAL A 259 13.46 -5.18 8.50
CA VAL A 259 12.41 -5.11 9.53
C VAL A 259 12.28 -3.66 9.98
N ILE A 260 11.17 -3.04 9.62
CA ILE A 260 10.95 -1.60 9.74
C ILE A 260 9.67 -1.35 10.55
N PRO A 261 9.76 -0.76 11.75
CA PRO A 261 8.58 -0.28 12.45
C PRO A 261 7.96 0.90 11.70
N MET A 262 6.64 0.91 11.62
CA MET A 262 5.87 1.92 10.90
C MET A 262 4.68 2.34 11.75
N ILE A 263 4.28 3.60 11.59
CA ILE A 263 3.03 4.14 12.13
C ILE A 263 2.06 4.42 10.99
N VAL A 264 0.80 4.67 11.36
CA VAL A 264 -0.21 5.14 10.40
C VAL A 264 0.12 6.58 10.03
N ASP A 265 0.24 6.85 8.73
CA ASP A 265 0.17 8.23 8.24
C ASP A 265 -1.30 8.63 8.08
N HIS A 266 -1.66 9.83 8.55
CA HIS A 266 -3.03 10.34 8.53
C HIS A 266 -3.26 11.44 7.48
N HIS A 267 -2.23 11.86 6.74
CA HIS A 267 -2.32 12.99 5.81
C HIS A 267 -2.56 12.56 4.36
N GLY A 268 -1.94 11.43 3.97
CA GLY A 268 -1.85 11.01 2.59
C GLY A 268 -0.96 11.94 1.75
N ALA A 269 -1.15 11.87 0.44
CA ALA A 269 -0.44 12.66 -0.53
C ALA A 269 -0.71 14.16 -0.34
N HIS A 270 0.38 14.93 -0.35
CA HIS A 270 0.37 16.37 -0.24
C HIS A 270 1.48 16.95 -1.12
N ILE A 271 1.28 18.20 -1.54
CA ILE A 271 2.26 18.95 -2.34
C ILE A 271 3.09 19.78 -1.37
N VAL A 272 4.42 19.71 -1.52
CA VAL A 272 5.35 20.53 -0.76
C VAL A 272 5.86 21.62 -1.71
N PRO A 273 5.65 22.92 -1.41
CA PRO A 273 6.24 24.00 -2.18
C PRO A 273 7.77 23.92 -2.12
N TRP A 274 8.44 23.99 -3.28
CA TRP A 274 9.88 24.18 -3.37
C TRP A 274 10.20 25.66 -3.60
#